data_AF-A0A2E3MEN6-F1
#
_entry.id   AF-A0A2E3MEN6-F1
#
_cell.length_a   1.000
_cell.length_b   1.000
_cell.length_c   1.000
_cell.angle_alpha   90.00
_cell.angle_beta   90.00
_cell.angle_gamma   90.00
#
_symmetry.space_group_name_H-M   'P 1'
#
loop_
_entity.id
_entity.type
_entity.pdbx_description
1 polymer ?
#
loop_
_entity_poly.entity_id
_entity_poly.type
_entity_poly.pdbx_seq_one_letter_code
_entity_poly.pdbx_strand_id
1 'polypeptide(L)'
;MGEKPDMKLRHVAWPSLFAIGLVLASVIFLDENKFPIMSIALIAAVFSAPLLANVTNAGDMKEHAFGVAVVCIPMSIAWLIGPNYFNIAIPFLIWIWQCASWSKKNHPPFRYGIWHGFGIASCILPGAMLVANLV
;
A
#
# COMPACT_ATOMS: atom_id res chain seq x y z
N MET A 1 14.16 -22.62 -19.74
CA MET A 1 13.44 -22.25 -18.51
C MET A 1 12.95 -20.83 -18.72
N GLY A 2 11.66 -20.62 -18.98
CA GLY A 2 11.13 -19.26 -19.17
C GLY A 2 11.39 -18.44 -17.92
N GLU A 3 11.85 -17.19 -18.09
CA GLU A 3 12.04 -16.25 -16.98
C GLU A 3 10.78 -16.27 -16.10
N LYS A 4 10.92 -16.74 -14.87
CA LYS A 4 9.83 -16.64 -13.90
C LYS A 4 9.60 -15.14 -13.72
N PRO A 5 8.41 -14.61 -14.00
CA PRO A 5 8.15 -13.19 -13.84
C PRO A 5 8.55 -12.77 -12.42
N ASP A 6 9.30 -11.68 -12.29
CA ASP A 6 9.78 -11.22 -10.99
C ASP A 6 8.63 -10.64 -10.17
N MET A 7 7.89 -11.54 -9.53
CA MET A 7 6.73 -11.20 -8.72
C MET A 7 7.13 -10.51 -7.41
N LYS A 8 8.36 -10.74 -6.92
CA LYS A 8 8.81 -10.19 -5.65
C LYS A 8 9.17 -8.72 -5.81
N LEU A 9 10.06 -8.37 -6.73
CA LEU A 9 10.37 -6.95 -6.94
C LEU A 9 9.13 -6.19 -7.41
N ARG A 10 8.35 -6.78 -8.34
CA ARG A 10 7.23 -6.07 -8.94
C ARG A 10 6.04 -5.86 -8.00
N HIS A 11 5.69 -6.83 -7.17
CA HIS A 11 4.48 -6.76 -6.33
C HIS A 11 4.77 -6.59 -4.84
N VAL A 12 6.04 -6.56 -4.42
CA VAL A 12 6.44 -6.23 -3.04
C VAL A 12 7.09 -4.86 -2.98
N ALA A 13 8.13 -4.59 -3.79
CA ALA A 13 8.88 -3.33 -3.67
C ALA A 13 8.07 -2.11 -4.14
N TRP A 14 7.37 -2.22 -5.27
CA TRP A 14 6.56 -1.11 -5.80
C TRP A 14 5.47 -0.60 -4.84
N PRO A 15 4.59 -1.44 -4.26
CA PRO A 15 3.59 -0.95 -3.31
C PRO A 15 4.22 -0.33 -2.05
N SER A 16 5.37 -0.84 -1.59
CA SER A 16 6.09 -0.24 -0.47
C SER A 16 6.63 1.16 -0.79
N LEU A 17 7.33 1.32 -1.91
CA LEU A 17 7.85 2.60 -2.37
C LEU A 17 6.73 3.60 -2.64
N PHE A 18 5.63 3.12 -3.22
CA PHE A 18 4.44 3.91 -3.48
C PHE A 18 3.83 4.48 -2.20
N ALA A 19 3.71 3.66 -1.16
CA ALA A 19 3.21 4.11 0.14
C ALA A 19 4.12 5.15 0.80
N ILE A 20 5.43 4.92 0.78
CA ILE A 20 6.43 5.87 1.31
C ILE A 20 6.32 7.21 0.56
N GLY A 21 6.25 7.16 -0.77
CA GLY A 21 6.09 8.36 -1.60
C GLY A 21 4.79 9.12 -1.31
N LEU A 22 3.67 8.42 -1.11
CA LEU A 22 2.39 9.05 -0.76
C LEU A 22 2.41 9.69 0.62
N VAL A 23 3.04 9.07 1.61
CA VAL A 23 3.19 9.67 2.95
C VAL A 23 4.07 10.91 2.86
N LEU A 24 5.20 10.84 2.16
CA LEU A 24 6.10 11.97 1.96
C LEU A 24 5.39 13.14 1.27
N ALA A 25 4.66 12.88 0.19
CA ALA A 25 3.85 13.91 -0.46
C ALA A 25 2.80 14.49 0.51
N SER A 26 2.11 13.64 1.28
CA SER A 26 1.08 14.09 2.22
C SER A 26 1.66 14.99 3.31
N VAL A 27 2.84 14.68 3.86
CA VAL A 27 3.50 15.52 4.87
C VAL A 27 4.01 16.84 4.29
N ILE A 28 4.55 16.84 3.07
CA ILE A 28 5.05 18.08 2.43
C ILE A 28 3.91 19.04 2.10
N PHE A 29 2.77 18.52 1.63
CA PHE A 29 1.64 19.36 1.16
C PHE A 29 0.61 19.66 2.25
N LEU A 30 0.55 18.89 3.34
CA LEU A 30 -0.48 19.02 4.36
C LEU A 30 0.14 19.22 5.75
N ASP A 31 -0.48 20.11 6.52
CA ASP A 31 -0.11 20.37 7.91
C ASP A 31 -0.54 19.19 8.80
N GLU A 32 0.44 18.47 9.35
CA GLU A 32 0.24 17.29 10.20
C GLU A 32 -0.57 17.58 11.47
N ASN A 33 -0.56 18.83 11.94
CA ASN A 33 -1.32 19.22 13.13
C ASN A 33 -2.81 19.43 12.84
N LYS A 34 -3.19 19.55 11.56
CA LYS A 34 -4.56 19.84 11.13
C LYS A 34 -5.24 18.65 10.46
N PHE A 35 -4.47 17.76 9.84
CA PHE A 35 -5.02 16.71 8.98
C PHE A 35 -4.54 15.30 9.37
N PRO A 36 -5.40 14.27 9.28
CA PRO A 36 -5.03 12.89 9.55
C PRO A 36 -4.22 12.30 8.39
N ILE A 37 -2.91 12.59 8.35
CA ILE A 37 -2.00 12.26 7.23
C ILE A 37 -2.07 10.77 6.84
N MET A 38 -2.09 9.86 7.80
CA MET A 38 -2.12 8.41 7.52
C MET A 38 -3.39 8.00 6.77
N SER A 39 -4.55 8.47 7.24
CA SER A 39 -5.83 8.20 6.57
C SER A 39 -5.87 8.82 5.18
N ILE A 40 -5.35 10.04 5.02
CA ILE A 40 -5.30 10.73 3.72
C ILE A 40 -4.40 9.97 2.74
N ALA A 41 -3.21 9.54 3.17
CA ALA A 41 -2.30 8.77 2.31
C ALA A 41 -2.92 7.43 1.87
N LEU A 42 -3.65 6.75 2.76
CA LEU A 42 -4.39 5.52 2.40
C LEU A 42 -5.50 5.77 1.38
N ILE A 43 -6.27 6.86 1.54
CA ILE A 43 -7.31 7.23 0.59
C ILE A 43 -6.70 7.67 -0.74
N ALA A 44 -5.62 8.46 -0.71
CA ALA A 44 -4.86 8.85 -1.90
C ALA A 44 -4.34 7.61 -2.66
N ALA A 45 -3.91 6.57 -1.94
CA ALA A 45 -3.48 5.31 -2.54
C ALA A 45 -4.59 4.60 -3.32
N VAL A 46 -5.86 4.73 -2.92
CA VAL A 46 -6.99 4.18 -3.67
C VAL A 46 -7.16 4.90 -5.00
N PHE A 47 -7.12 6.23 -5.00
CA PHE A 47 -7.26 7.02 -6.23
C PHE A 47 -6.09 6.85 -7.18
N SER A 48 -4.88 6.64 -6.64
CA SER A 48 -3.67 6.42 -7.41
C SER A 48 -3.37 4.95 -7.69
N ALA A 49 -4.20 4.01 -7.21
CA ALA A 49 -4.05 2.57 -7.45
C ALA A 49 -4.00 2.17 -8.93
N PRO A 50 -4.76 2.80 -9.86
CA PRO A 50 -4.63 2.51 -11.29
C PRO A 50 -3.21 2.74 -11.84
N LEU A 51 -2.48 3.74 -11.31
CA LEU A 51 -1.09 3.99 -11.69
C LEU A 51 -0.20 2.83 -11.23
N LEU A 52 -0.40 2.37 -10.00
CA LEU A 52 0.32 1.22 -9.45
C LEU A 52 0.01 -0.05 -10.25
N ALA A 53 -1.24 -0.25 -10.69
CA ALA A 53 -1.62 -1.37 -11.55
C ALA A 53 -0.87 -1.36 -12.88
N ASN A 54 -0.72 -0.17 -13.49
CA ASN A 54 0.01 0.01 -14.74
C ASN A 54 1.51 -0.31 -14.58
N VAL A 55 2.17 0.29 -13.58
CA VAL A 55 3.60 0.08 -13.31
C VAL A 55 3.91 -1.40 -13.01
N THR A 56 3.01 -2.07 -12.31
CA THR A 56 3.21 -3.46 -11.88
C THR A 56 2.63 -4.50 -12.84
N ASN A 57 2.07 -4.08 -13.98
CA ASN A 57 1.39 -4.97 -14.94
C ASN A 57 0.39 -5.92 -14.24
N ALA A 58 -0.41 -5.39 -13.30
CA ALA A 58 -1.33 -6.18 -12.48
C ALA A 58 -2.59 -6.65 -13.24
N GLY A 59 -2.77 -6.22 -14.49
CA GLY A 59 -3.93 -6.50 -15.34
C GLY A 59 -4.95 -5.37 -15.30
N ASP A 60 -6.24 -5.70 -15.16
CA ASP A 60 -7.31 -4.70 -15.15
C ASP A 60 -7.15 -3.69 -14.00
N MET A 61 -7.07 -2.40 -14.37
CA MET A 61 -6.79 -1.32 -13.43
C MET A 61 -7.94 -1.05 -12.46
N LYS A 62 -9.20 -1.29 -12.89
CA LYS A 62 -10.38 -1.03 -12.05
C LYS A 62 -10.54 -2.11 -11.00
N GLU A 63 -10.39 -3.38 -11.40
CA GLU A 63 -10.39 -4.52 -10.46
C GLU A 63 -9.25 -4.42 -9.46
N HIS A 64 -8.06 -4.02 -9.92
CA HIS A 64 -6.91 -3.77 -9.04
C HIS A 64 -7.21 -2.66 -8.04
N ALA A 65 -7.70 -1.51 -8.49
CA ALA A 65 -8.05 -0.38 -7.63
C ALA A 65 -9.14 -0.74 -6.62
N PHE A 66 -10.12 -1.55 -7.02
CA PHE A 66 -11.13 -2.08 -6.11
C PHE A 66 -10.51 -2.98 -5.03
N GLY A 67 -9.56 -3.85 -5.40
CA GLY A 67 -8.81 -4.66 -4.44
C GLY A 67 -7.99 -3.82 -3.45
N VAL A 68 -7.37 -2.73 -3.91
CA VAL A 68 -6.67 -1.78 -3.02
C VAL A 68 -7.67 -1.09 -2.09
N ALA A 69 -8.82 -0.64 -2.61
CA ALA A 69 -9.86 0.03 -1.84
C ALA A 69 -10.39 -0.83 -0.68
N VAL A 70 -10.59 -2.14 -0.92
CA VAL A 70 -11.04 -3.10 0.09
C VAL A 70 -10.11 -3.16 1.31
N VAL A 71 -8.82 -2.83 1.14
CA VAL A 71 -7.86 -2.79 2.25
C VAL A 71 -7.67 -1.37 2.77
N CYS A 72 -7.35 -0.42 1.90
CA CYS A 72 -6.97 0.93 2.30
C CYS A 72 -8.13 1.71 2.93
N ILE A 73 -9.39 1.49 2.51
CA ILE A 73 -10.55 2.19 3.10
C ILE A 73 -10.76 1.75 4.57
N PRO A 74 -10.92 0.45 4.90
CA PRO A 74 -11.01 0.02 6.30
C PRO A 74 -9.82 0.46 7.15
N MET A 75 -8.60 0.38 6.61
CA MET A 75 -7.41 0.83 7.33
C MET A 75 -7.44 2.35 7.59
N SER A 76 -7.92 3.15 6.62
CA SER A 76 -8.05 4.60 6.79
C SER A 76 -9.01 4.96 7.93
N ILE A 77 -10.11 4.21 8.04
CA ILE A 77 -11.09 4.36 9.12
C ILE A 77 -10.46 3.97 10.46
N ALA A 78 -9.71 2.87 10.51
CA ALA A 78 -8.99 2.46 11.73
C ALA A 78 -8.03 3.56 12.22
N TRP A 79 -7.33 4.23 11.30
CA TRP A 79 -6.48 5.37 11.63
C TRP A 79 -7.24 6.63 12.08
N LEU A 80 -8.46 6.85 11.58
CA LEU A 80 -9.32 7.95 12.05
C LEU A 80 -9.86 7.72 13.47
N ILE A 81 -10.14 6.46 13.85
CA ILE A 81 -10.57 6.12 15.21
C ILE A 81 -9.44 6.40 16.20
N GLY A 82 -8.20 6.06 15.82
CA GLY A 82 -7.02 6.44 16.57
C GLY A 82 -5.79 5.61 16.20
N PRO A 83 -4.58 6.15 16.41
CA PRO A 83 -3.34 5.43 16.17
C PRO A 83 -3.21 4.25 17.16
N ASN A 84 -3.02 3.05 16.64
CA ASN A 84 -2.78 1.85 17.44
C ASN A 84 -1.71 0.98 16.78
N TYR A 85 -0.89 0.30 17.59
CA TYR A 85 0.07 -0.71 17.14
C TYR A 85 -0.54 -1.71 16.13
N PHE A 86 -1.78 -2.14 16.37
CA PHE A 86 -2.47 -3.11 15.50
C PHE A 86 -2.83 -2.55 14.12
N ASN A 87 -2.92 -1.22 13.94
CA ASN A 87 -3.14 -0.60 12.63
C ASN A 87 -1.98 -0.85 11.66
N ILE A 88 -0.83 -1.32 12.16
CA ILE A 88 0.36 -1.62 11.37
C ILE A 88 0.72 -3.10 11.48
N ALA A 89 0.68 -3.67 12.69
CA ALA A 89 1.09 -5.06 12.91
C ALA A 89 0.20 -6.05 12.13
N ILE A 90 -1.12 -5.86 12.13
CA ILE A 90 -2.05 -6.74 11.40
C ILE A 90 -1.81 -6.70 9.89
N PRO A 91 -1.85 -5.52 9.21
CA PRO A 91 -1.60 -5.48 7.77
C PRO A 91 -0.20 -5.98 7.42
N PHE A 92 0.81 -5.74 8.26
CA PHE A 92 2.18 -6.21 8.02
C PHE A 92 2.29 -7.74 8.06
N LEU A 93 1.68 -8.40 9.03
CA LEU A 93 1.68 -9.87 9.12
C LEU A 93 0.95 -10.50 7.92
N ILE A 94 -0.19 -9.92 7.53
CA ILE A 94 -0.94 -10.39 6.35
C ILE A 94 -0.09 -10.19 5.08
N TRP A 95 0.53 -9.02 4.94
CA TRP A 95 1.37 -8.70 3.79
C TRP A 95 2.57 -9.64 3.68
N ILE A 96 3.30 -9.93 4.77
CA ILE A 96 4.42 -10.89 4.77
C ILE A 96 3.94 -12.28 4.32
N TRP A 97 2.81 -12.74 4.85
CA TRP A 97 2.24 -14.02 4.45
C TRP A 97 1.91 -14.05 2.95
N GLN A 98 1.34 -12.97 2.40
CA GLN A 98 1.10 -12.82 0.96
C GLN A 98 2.43 -12.80 0.17
N CYS A 99 3.45 -12.08 0.64
CA CYS A 99 4.77 -12.07 0.01
C CYS A 99 5.39 -13.48 -0.07
N ALA A 100 5.20 -14.30 0.96
CA ALA A 100 5.69 -15.68 0.98
C ALA A 100 4.85 -16.63 0.10
N SER A 101 3.53 -16.43 0.05
CA SER A 101 2.59 -17.38 -0.56
C SER A 101 2.21 -17.03 -2.00
N TRP A 102 1.95 -15.76 -2.27
CA TRP A 102 1.38 -15.25 -3.51
C TRP A 102 2.47 -14.92 -4.55
N SER A 103 3.72 -14.71 -4.12
CA SER A 103 4.86 -14.56 -5.05
C SER A 103 5.15 -15.80 -5.91
N LYS A 104 4.52 -16.94 -5.61
CA LYS A 104 4.76 -18.22 -6.30
C LYS A 104 3.96 -18.42 -7.57
N LYS A 105 2.91 -17.60 -7.82
CA LYS A 105 2.01 -17.77 -8.98
C LYS A 105 1.37 -16.45 -9.40
N ASN A 106 0.86 -16.42 -10.63
CA ASN A 106 0.06 -15.29 -11.09
C ASN A 106 -1.32 -15.29 -10.42
N HIS A 107 -1.81 -14.10 -10.15
CA HIS A 107 -3.09 -13.84 -9.50
C HIS A 107 -3.98 -12.95 -10.38
N PRO A 108 -5.31 -12.99 -10.19
CA PRO A 108 -6.20 -12.02 -10.82
C PRO A 108 -5.93 -10.59 -10.29
N PRO A 109 -6.26 -9.55 -11.07
CA PRO A 109 -5.98 -8.15 -10.74
C PRO A 109 -6.49 -7.74 -9.35
N PHE A 110 -7.71 -8.18 -9.00
CA PHE A 110 -8.28 -7.95 -7.67
C PHE A 110 -7.39 -8.47 -6.52
N ARG A 111 -6.79 -9.66 -6.65
CA ARG A 111 -5.88 -10.20 -5.64
C ARG A 111 -4.58 -9.40 -5.59
N TYR A 112 -4.02 -8.98 -6.72
CA TYR A 112 -2.89 -8.04 -6.68
C TYR A 112 -3.25 -6.73 -5.99
N GLY A 113 -4.47 -6.24 -6.19
CA GLY A 113 -5.00 -5.08 -5.48
C GLY A 113 -4.98 -5.25 -3.97
N ILE A 114 -5.51 -6.36 -3.45
CA ILE A 114 -5.48 -6.66 -2.02
C ILE A 114 -4.04 -6.76 -1.51
N TRP A 115 -3.17 -7.45 -2.24
CA TRP A 115 -1.77 -7.63 -1.84
C TRP A 115 -1.03 -6.29 -1.77
N HIS A 116 -1.23 -5.43 -2.77
CA HIS A 116 -0.67 -4.08 -2.77
C HIS A 116 -1.27 -3.22 -1.67
N GLY A 117 -2.58 -3.30 -1.42
CA GLY A 117 -3.26 -2.58 -0.34
C GLY A 117 -2.67 -2.90 1.02
N PHE A 118 -2.39 -4.17 1.31
CA PHE A 118 -1.71 -4.56 2.55
C PHE A 118 -0.25 -4.09 2.59
N GLY A 119 0.47 -4.13 1.47
CA GLY A 119 1.82 -3.54 1.39
C GLY A 119 1.81 -2.05 1.67
N ILE A 120 0.83 -1.33 1.15
CA ILE A 120 0.66 0.11 1.36
C ILE A 120 0.34 0.41 2.82
N ALA A 121 -0.64 -0.28 3.39
CA ALA A 121 -1.02 -0.11 4.80
C ALA A 121 0.14 -0.42 5.76
N SER A 122 0.99 -1.38 5.41
CA SER A 122 2.14 -1.77 6.23
C SER A 122 3.29 -0.77 6.14
N CYS A 123 3.55 -0.23 4.95
CA CYS A 123 4.67 0.66 4.68
C CYS A 123 4.40 2.14 5.00
N ILE A 124 3.19 2.47 5.46
CA ILE A 124 2.82 3.83 5.84
C ILE A 124 3.63 4.34 7.03
N LEU A 125 3.90 3.48 8.03
CA LEU A 125 4.72 3.85 9.19
C LEU A 125 6.20 4.01 8.83
N PRO A 126 6.85 3.05 8.13
CA PRO A 126 8.20 3.27 7.62
C PRO A 126 8.33 4.55 6.80
N GLY A 127 7.31 4.89 5.99
CA GLY A 127 7.25 6.16 5.27
C GLY A 127 7.24 7.37 6.21
N ALA A 128 6.38 7.34 7.23
CA ALA A 128 6.30 8.40 8.23
C ALA A 128 7.61 8.57 9.01
N MET A 129 8.23 7.48 9.42
CA MET A 129 9.53 7.49 10.13
C MET A 129 10.63 8.07 9.25
N LEU A 130 10.68 7.71 7.97
CA LEU A 130 11.66 8.25 7.04
C LEU A 130 11.49 9.76 6.89
N VAL A 131 10.27 10.23 6.69
CA VAL A 131 9.97 11.66 6.55
C VAL A 131 10.36 12.44 7.80
N ALA A 132 10.04 11.92 8.99
CA ALA A 132 10.40 12.55 10.27
C ALA A 132 11.91 12.66 10.53
N ASN A 133 12.76 11.97 9.76
CA ASN A 133 14.21 12.08 9.84
C ASN A 133 14.82 12.93 8.70
N LEU A 134 14.03 13.27 7.68
CA LEU A 134 14.47 14.04 6.51
C LEU A 134 13.98 15.49 6.52
N VAL A 135 12.93 15.78 7.29
CA VAL A 135 12.32 17.10 7.50
C VAL A 135 12.56 17.52 8.94
#